data_AF-A0A2M8HFP3-F1
#
_entry.id   AF-A0A2M8HFP3-F1
#
_cell.length_a   1.000
_cell.length_b   1.000
_cell.length_c   1.000
_cell.angle_alpha   90.00
_cell.angle_beta   90.00
_cell.angle_gamma   90.00
#
_symmetry.space_group_name_H-M   'P 1'
#
loop_
_entity.id
_entity.type
_entity.pdbx_description
1 polymer ?
#
loop_
_entity_poly.entity_id
_entity_poly.type
_entity_poly.pdbx_seq_one_letter_code
_entity_poly.pdbx_strand_id
1 'polypeptide(L)'
;GNYGLDQSITATFQSHRICEEFFKLVSGTYVKIENPFAFQTKSQMLRGICGPRNFNLIAATSSCDSPLRKKPRDCGYCTSCLLRRFSLYTAELKDEKSYFEDKLSNPGLFNRKETQAMYGQYKKIEFLLNHGGLDALYKDDPDFYRAEETSGLEPDIFKNKLNSFLNVYIQECKKIESQLFIDQQNVEEAKAIA
;
A
#
# COMPACT_ATOMS: atom_id res chain seq x y z
N GLY A 1 -10.94 0.45 -13.10
CA GLY A 1 -10.06 -0.49 -12.37
C GLY A 1 -10.61 -0.64 -10.96
N ASN A 2 -9.90 -1.31 -10.07
CA ASN A 2 -10.06 -1.05 -8.63
C ASN A 2 -8.65 -1.04 -8.07
N TYR A 3 -8.02 0.14 -8.12
CA TYR A 3 -6.59 0.33 -7.81
C TYR A 3 -6.31 0.43 -6.30
N GLY A 4 -7.15 -0.19 -5.47
CA GLY A 4 -7.05 -0.07 -4.02
C GLY A 4 -7.42 1.32 -3.49
N LEU A 5 -7.92 2.22 -4.33
CA LEU A 5 -8.48 3.50 -3.91
C LEU A 5 -9.79 3.33 -3.13
N ASP A 6 -10.52 2.23 -3.34
CA ASP A 6 -11.92 2.08 -2.90
C ASP A 6 -12.14 0.98 -1.83
N GLN A 7 -11.11 0.21 -1.47
CA GLN A 7 -11.27 -0.92 -0.51
C GLN A 7 -11.11 -0.49 0.95
N SER A 8 -10.39 0.61 1.22
CA SER A 8 -10.35 1.22 2.55
C SER A 8 -11.30 2.41 2.56
N ILE A 9 -12.60 2.12 2.71
CA ILE A 9 -13.68 3.12 2.83
C ILE A 9 -13.36 4.19 3.90
N THR A 10 -12.41 3.97 4.80
CA THR A 10 -12.06 4.90 5.87
C THR A 10 -10.94 5.90 5.55
N ALA A 11 -10.24 5.79 4.41
CA ALA A 11 -9.02 6.58 4.16
C ALA A 11 -9.02 7.39 2.85
N THR A 12 -10.13 7.39 2.11
CA THR A 12 -10.27 8.13 0.84
C THR A 12 -10.64 9.59 1.10
N PHE A 13 -10.33 10.47 0.14
CA PHE A 13 -10.77 11.87 0.20
C PHE A 13 -12.29 11.97 0.29
N GLN A 14 -13.03 11.14 -0.46
CA GLN A 14 -14.49 11.11 -0.43
C GLN A 14 -15.01 10.79 0.97
N SER A 15 -14.47 9.77 1.62
CA SER A 15 -14.94 9.36 2.95
C SER A 15 -14.62 10.40 4.01
N HIS A 16 -13.48 11.08 3.91
CA HIS A 16 -13.20 12.24 4.76
C HIS A 16 -14.27 13.32 4.57
N ARG A 17 -14.60 13.69 3.33
CA ARG A 17 -15.66 14.69 3.06
C ARG A 17 -17.02 14.29 3.62
N ILE A 18 -17.40 13.03 3.47
CA ILE A 18 -18.65 12.50 4.04
C ILE A 18 -18.63 12.63 5.58
N CYS A 19 -17.52 12.30 6.22
CA CYS A 19 -17.37 12.45 7.66
C CYS A 19 -17.40 13.93 8.10
N GLU A 20 -16.70 14.82 7.39
CA GLU A 20 -16.71 16.27 7.66
C GLU A 20 -18.14 16.84 7.61
N GLU A 21 -18.91 16.50 6.57
CA GLU A 21 -20.30 16.93 6.43
C GLU A 21 -21.19 16.32 7.51
N PHE A 22 -21.01 15.03 7.84
CA PHE A 22 -21.73 14.41 8.95
C PHE A 22 -21.48 15.13 10.28
N PHE A 23 -20.22 15.42 10.60
CA PHE A 23 -19.86 16.16 11.82
C PHE A 23 -20.49 17.55 11.85
N LYS A 24 -20.47 18.26 10.72
CA LYS A 24 -21.10 19.57 10.58
C LYS A 24 -22.61 19.51 10.84
N LEU A 25 -23.30 18.52 10.26
CA LEU A 25 -24.75 18.36 10.44
C LEU A 25 -25.14 18.01 11.88
N VAL A 26 -24.37 17.15 12.55
CA VAL A 26 -24.70 16.68 13.91
C VAL A 26 -24.27 17.68 14.99
N SER A 27 -23.13 18.35 14.81
CA SER A 27 -22.55 19.23 15.84
C SER A 27 -22.76 20.73 15.58
N GLY A 28 -23.22 21.11 14.39
CA GLY A 28 -23.25 22.51 13.93
C GLY A 28 -21.85 23.11 13.70
N THR A 29 -20.78 22.34 13.88
CA THR A 29 -19.40 22.80 13.80
C THR A 29 -18.68 22.14 12.62
N TYR A 30 -18.00 22.96 11.81
CA TYR A 30 -17.16 22.42 10.75
C TYR A 30 -15.87 21.83 11.33
N VAL A 31 -15.60 20.57 10.98
CA VAL A 31 -14.33 19.88 11.26
C VAL A 31 -13.69 19.54 9.93
N LYS A 32 -12.38 19.75 9.83
CA LYS A 32 -11.58 19.32 8.68
C LYS A 32 -10.80 18.06 9.04
N ILE A 33 -10.89 17.04 8.19
CA ILE A 33 -10.14 15.78 8.32
C ILE A 33 -8.96 15.85 7.36
N GLU A 34 -7.76 15.81 7.92
CA GLU A 34 -6.52 15.83 7.15
C GLU A 34 -5.83 14.47 7.22
N ASN A 35 -5.58 13.87 6.06
CA ASN A 35 -4.70 12.70 5.94
C ASN A 35 -3.34 13.14 5.39
N PRO A 36 -2.30 13.27 6.24
CA PRO A 36 -0.99 13.74 5.80
C PRO A 36 -0.25 12.73 4.90
N PHE A 37 -0.77 11.51 4.78
CA PHE A 37 -0.16 10.41 4.04
C PHE A 37 -0.89 10.07 2.74
N ALA A 38 -1.89 10.86 2.32
CA ALA A 38 -2.73 10.55 1.17
C ALA A 38 -1.98 10.39 -0.17
N PHE A 39 -0.79 11.00 -0.30
CA PHE A 39 0.09 10.86 -1.46
C PHE A 39 1.43 10.22 -1.10
N GLN A 40 1.44 9.36 -0.08
CA GLN A 40 2.63 8.64 0.34
C GLN A 40 2.41 7.14 0.22
N THR A 41 3.41 6.43 -0.28
CA THR A 41 3.44 4.98 -0.12
C THR A 41 3.59 4.64 1.36
N LYS A 42 3.17 3.43 1.74
CA LYS A 42 3.34 2.94 3.10
C LYS A 42 4.81 2.95 3.53
N SER A 43 5.73 2.71 2.59
CA SER A 43 7.18 2.77 2.82
C SER A 43 7.68 4.20 3.05
N GLN A 44 7.19 5.19 2.28
CA GLN A 44 7.46 6.62 2.55
C GLN A 44 6.94 7.03 3.94
N MET A 45 5.71 6.63 4.27
CA MET A 45 5.11 6.86 5.59
C MET A 45 5.98 6.26 6.71
N LEU A 46 6.45 5.02 6.53
CA LEU A 46 7.33 4.35 7.47
C LEU A 46 8.67 5.07 7.63
N ARG A 47 9.32 5.53 6.55
CA ARG A 47 10.56 6.32 6.63
C ARG A 47 10.36 7.63 7.41
N GLY A 48 9.21 8.28 7.24
CA GLY A 48 8.89 9.52 7.96
C GLY A 48 8.63 9.30 9.46
N ILE A 49 7.95 8.21 9.83
CA ILE A 49 7.56 7.93 11.23
C ILE A 49 8.66 7.20 12.00
N CYS A 50 9.30 6.21 11.37
CA CYS A 50 10.21 5.24 12.00
C CYS A 50 11.68 5.61 11.84
N GLY A 51 12.01 6.91 11.86
CA GLY A 51 13.40 7.37 11.90
C GLY A 51 14.18 6.81 13.10
N PRO A 52 15.48 7.14 13.25
CA PRO A 52 16.43 6.45 14.14
C PRO A 52 16.02 6.26 15.61
N ARG A 53 15.00 7.00 16.09
CA ARG A 53 14.52 6.99 17.48
C ARG A 53 13.22 6.23 17.69
N ASN A 54 12.56 5.74 16.63
CA ASN A 54 11.17 5.28 16.66
C ASN A 54 10.96 3.81 16.21
N PHE A 55 12.01 2.99 16.13
CA PHE A 55 11.90 1.59 15.67
C PHE A 55 10.93 0.74 16.51
N ASN A 56 10.76 1.05 17.80
CA ASN A 56 9.86 0.33 18.70
C ASN A 56 8.37 0.41 18.25
N LEU A 57 7.99 1.42 17.46
CA LEU A 57 6.63 1.54 16.91
C LEU A 57 6.31 0.44 15.89
N ILE A 58 7.32 -0.05 15.16
CA ILE A 58 7.14 -1.12 14.18
C ILE A 58 6.69 -2.38 14.91
N ALA A 59 7.36 -2.76 16.00
CA ALA A 59 7.01 -3.93 16.79
C ALA A 59 5.66 -3.79 17.54
N ALA A 60 5.31 -2.57 17.97
CA ALA A 60 4.12 -2.30 18.77
C ALA A 60 2.80 -2.21 17.97
N THR A 61 2.86 -2.10 16.64
CA THR A 61 1.67 -1.87 15.79
C THR A 61 1.22 -3.16 15.10
N SER A 62 -0.09 -3.28 14.84
CA SER A 62 -0.69 -4.38 14.06
C SER A 62 -1.27 -3.89 12.75
N SER A 63 -0.97 -4.59 11.66
CA SER A 63 -1.58 -4.35 10.35
C SER A 63 -2.46 -5.52 9.90
N CYS A 64 -2.63 -6.57 10.72
CA CYS A 64 -3.30 -7.79 10.30
C CYS A 64 -4.83 -7.63 10.21
N ASP A 65 -5.43 -7.96 9.07
CA ASP A 65 -6.90 -8.00 8.90
C ASP A 65 -7.53 -9.29 9.46
N SER A 66 -6.70 -10.23 9.90
CA SER A 66 -7.11 -11.53 10.46
C SER A 66 -6.46 -11.75 11.84
N PRO A 67 -6.72 -10.88 12.83
CA PRO A 67 -6.10 -11.02 14.15
C PRO A 67 -6.50 -12.36 14.78
N LEU A 68 -5.50 -13.18 15.11
CA LEU A 68 -5.71 -14.47 15.76
C LEU A 68 -6.08 -14.23 17.23
N ARG A 69 -7.35 -14.53 17.58
CA ARG A 69 -7.99 -14.15 18.85
C ARG A 69 -7.31 -14.64 20.14
N LYS A 70 -6.40 -15.62 20.07
CA LYS A 70 -5.79 -16.24 21.28
C LYS A 70 -4.43 -15.66 21.68
N LYS A 71 -3.69 -15.04 20.76
CA LYS A 71 -2.47 -14.25 20.99
C LYS A 71 -2.36 -13.27 19.82
N PRO A 72 -2.36 -11.94 20.04
CA PRO A 72 -2.30 -10.97 18.95
C PRO A 72 -0.96 -11.10 18.22
N ARG A 73 -0.94 -11.94 17.20
CA ARG A 73 0.13 -12.11 16.23
C ARG A 73 -0.44 -11.81 14.86
N ASP A 74 0.37 -11.18 14.02
CA ASP A 74 0.00 -10.93 12.65
C ASP A 74 0.01 -12.26 11.89
N CYS A 75 -0.94 -12.47 10.98
CA CYS A 75 -1.11 -13.76 10.32
C CYS A 75 0.03 -14.06 9.33
N GLY A 76 0.62 -13.01 8.73
CA GLY A 76 1.73 -13.11 7.79
C GLY A 76 1.33 -13.37 6.34
N TYR A 77 0.04 -13.53 6.06
CA TYR A 77 -0.46 -13.93 4.73
C TYR A 77 -1.63 -13.09 4.19
N CYS A 78 -2.28 -12.24 4.99
CA CYS A 78 -3.32 -11.34 4.48
C CYS A 78 -2.69 -10.17 3.70
N THR A 79 -3.47 -9.51 2.84
CA THR A 79 -3.00 -8.38 2.03
C THR A 79 -2.31 -7.31 2.86
N SER A 80 -2.88 -6.92 4.01
CA SER A 80 -2.26 -5.91 4.87
C SER A 80 -0.95 -6.38 5.55
N CYS A 81 -0.82 -7.67 5.86
CA CYS A 81 0.45 -8.23 6.34
C CYS A 81 1.51 -8.24 5.23
N LEU A 82 1.14 -8.66 4.02
CA LEU A 82 2.05 -8.67 2.86
C LEU A 82 2.51 -7.25 2.52
N LEU A 83 1.56 -6.30 2.42
CA LEU A 83 1.86 -4.89 2.19
C LEU A 83 2.81 -4.34 3.27
N ARG A 84 2.55 -4.61 4.55
CA ARG A 84 3.44 -4.19 5.65
C ARG A 84 4.87 -4.68 5.44
N ARG A 85 5.05 -5.98 5.16
CA ARG A 85 6.38 -6.58 5.02
C ARG A 85 7.11 -6.03 3.79
N PHE A 86 6.42 -5.89 2.66
CA PHE A 86 6.93 -5.24 1.46
C PHE A 86 7.35 -3.80 1.72
N SER A 87 6.55 -3.03 2.45
CA SER A 87 6.87 -1.64 2.78
C SER A 87 8.01 -1.48 3.76
N LEU A 88 8.18 -2.41 4.71
CA LEU A 88 9.35 -2.43 5.59
C LEU A 88 10.62 -2.73 4.80
N TYR A 89 10.56 -3.73 3.91
CA TYR A 89 11.67 -4.08 3.02
C TYR A 89 12.10 -2.90 2.13
N THR A 90 11.17 -2.26 1.41
CA THR A 90 11.48 -1.13 0.53
C THR A 90 11.82 0.15 1.29
N ALA A 91 11.46 0.24 2.57
CA ALA A 91 11.90 1.29 3.49
C ALA A 91 13.27 1.00 4.13
N GLU A 92 13.87 -0.16 3.88
CA GLU A 92 15.13 -0.61 4.50
C GLU A 92 15.02 -0.65 6.04
N LEU A 93 13.82 -0.98 6.53
CA LEU A 93 13.51 -1.13 7.94
C LEU A 93 13.40 -2.61 8.30
N LYS A 94 13.98 -2.99 9.43
CA LYS A 94 13.90 -4.35 9.93
C LYS A 94 12.51 -4.64 10.47
N ASP A 95 11.94 -5.77 10.05
CA ASP A 95 10.70 -6.28 10.62
C ASP A 95 11.02 -7.25 11.76
N GLU A 96 10.86 -6.78 13.00
CA GLU A 96 11.11 -7.60 14.20
C GLU A 96 9.87 -8.37 14.66
N LYS A 97 8.80 -8.36 13.85
CA LYS A 97 7.54 -8.96 14.22
C LYS A 97 7.52 -10.47 13.98
N SER A 98 7.01 -11.21 14.96
CA SER A 98 6.69 -12.63 14.79
C SER A 98 5.33 -12.80 14.12
N TYR A 99 5.33 -13.41 12.94
CA TYR A 99 4.13 -13.79 12.21
C TYR A 99 3.68 -15.21 12.56
N PHE A 100 2.38 -15.49 12.47
CA PHE A 100 1.84 -16.85 12.67
C PHE A 100 2.30 -17.79 11.55
N GLU A 101 2.21 -17.34 10.30
CA GLU A 101 2.86 -17.99 9.17
C GLU A 101 4.00 -17.09 8.68
N ASP A 102 5.25 -17.50 8.90
CA ASP A 102 6.36 -16.86 8.18
C ASP A 102 6.53 -17.51 6.81
N LYS A 103 5.66 -17.12 5.89
CA LYS A 103 5.75 -17.55 4.50
C LYS A 103 6.68 -16.68 3.67
N LEU A 104 7.18 -15.53 4.14
CA LEU A 104 8.16 -14.76 3.33
C LEU A 104 9.53 -15.43 3.29
N SER A 105 9.90 -16.18 4.31
CA SER A 105 11.05 -17.09 4.27
C SER A 105 10.80 -18.32 3.37
N ASN A 106 9.64 -18.41 2.71
CA ASN A 106 9.27 -19.51 1.83
C ASN A 106 8.87 -18.99 0.43
N PRO A 107 9.64 -19.30 -0.63
CA PRO A 107 9.49 -18.75 -1.98
C PRO A 107 8.11 -18.96 -2.67
N GLY A 108 7.21 -19.77 -2.10
CA GLY A 108 5.85 -19.99 -2.60
C GLY A 108 4.87 -18.80 -2.50
N LEU A 109 5.33 -17.61 -2.13
CA LEU A 109 4.53 -16.41 -1.86
C LEU A 109 3.74 -15.88 -3.06
N PHE A 110 4.21 -16.15 -4.27
CA PHE A 110 3.62 -15.65 -5.51
C PHE A 110 2.45 -16.49 -6.02
N ASN A 111 2.22 -17.67 -5.43
CA ASN A 111 1.10 -18.53 -5.79
C ASN A 111 -0.18 -18.21 -5.00
N ARG A 112 -0.17 -17.13 -4.21
CA ARG A 112 -1.33 -16.67 -3.44
C ARG A 112 -2.09 -15.61 -4.22
N LYS A 113 -3.42 -15.70 -4.16
CA LYS A 113 -4.33 -14.80 -4.87
C LYS A 113 -4.09 -13.34 -4.49
N GLU A 114 -3.74 -13.08 -3.24
CA GLU A 114 -3.49 -11.74 -2.70
C GLU A 114 -2.26 -11.08 -3.34
N THR A 115 -1.13 -11.81 -3.39
CA THR A 115 0.10 -11.34 -4.04
C THR A 115 -0.09 -11.13 -5.54
N GLN A 116 -0.79 -12.06 -6.20
CA GLN A 116 -1.10 -11.95 -7.64
C GLN A 116 -1.98 -10.75 -7.96
N ALA A 117 -2.96 -10.44 -7.09
CA ALA A 117 -3.79 -9.26 -7.25
C ALA A 117 -2.97 -7.96 -7.11
N MET A 118 -2.11 -7.86 -6.09
CA MET A 118 -1.21 -6.71 -5.92
C MET A 118 -0.27 -6.53 -7.12
N TYR A 119 0.33 -7.63 -7.59
CA TYR A 119 1.22 -7.62 -8.74
C TYR A 119 0.50 -7.22 -10.04
N GLY A 120 -0.70 -7.78 -10.27
CA GLY A 120 -1.53 -7.43 -11.42
C GLY A 120 -1.93 -5.95 -11.43
N GLN A 121 -2.29 -5.38 -10.28
CA GLN A 121 -2.56 -3.95 -10.15
C GLN A 121 -1.33 -3.11 -10.48
N TYR A 122 -0.17 -3.45 -9.91
CA TYR A 122 1.09 -2.77 -10.20
C TYR A 122 1.41 -2.78 -11.70
N LYS A 123 1.39 -3.94 -12.35
CA LYS A 123 1.69 -4.06 -13.78
C LYS A 123 0.72 -3.28 -14.65
N LYS A 124 -0.56 -3.23 -14.27
CA LYS A 124 -1.55 -2.42 -14.96
C LYS A 124 -1.28 -0.92 -14.83
N ILE A 125 -1.00 -0.44 -13.62
CA ILE A 125 -0.66 0.97 -13.37
C ILE A 125 0.59 1.35 -14.17
N GLU A 126 1.65 0.54 -14.09
CA GLU A 126 2.88 0.75 -14.85
C GLU A 126 2.62 0.83 -16.36
N PHE A 127 1.84 -0.12 -16.88
CA PHE A 127 1.49 -0.13 -18.30
C PHE A 127 0.76 1.15 -18.72
N LEU A 128 -0.29 1.55 -17.99
CA LEU A 128 -1.09 2.72 -18.33
C LEU A 128 -0.26 4.01 -18.27
N LEU A 129 0.55 4.17 -17.23
CA LEU A 129 1.42 5.34 -17.09
C LEU A 129 2.44 5.44 -18.22
N ASN A 130 3.04 4.31 -18.65
CA ASN A 130 4.03 4.30 -19.71
C ASN A 130 3.43 4.56 -21.11
N HIS A 131 2.17 4.22 -21.35
CA HIS A 131 1.55 4.27 -22.69
C HIS A 131 0.55 5.40 -22.87
N GLY A 132 0.09 6.04 -21.79
CA GLY A 132 -0.83 7.18 -21.89
C GLY A 132 -0.91 8.05 -20.63
N GLY A 133 0.08 7.95 -19.74
CA GLY A 133 0.20 8.80 -18.56
C GLY A 133 -1.01 8.72 -17.62
N LEU A 134 -1.25 9.81 -16.89
CA LEU A 134 -2.40 9.91 -15.99
C LEU A 134 -3.74 9.84 -16.74
N ASP A 135 -3.82 10.36 -17.97
CA ASP A 135 -5.08 10.35 -18.73
C ASP A 135 -5.57 8.92 -19.02
N ALA A 136 -4.66 8.01 -19.35
CA ALA A 136 -4.99 6.59 -19.51
C ALA A 136 -5.46 5.95 -18.19
N LEU A 137 -4.87 6.37 -17.07
CA LEU A 137 -5.24 5.89 -15.74
C LEU A 137 -6.64 6.37 -15.33
N TYR A 138 -6.95 7.65 -15.52
CA TYR A 138 -8.26 8.25 -15.26
C TYR A 138 -9.36 7.65 -16.15
N LYS A 139 -9.03 7.35 -17.40
CA LYS A 139 -9.95 6.65 -18.31
C LYS A 139 -10.23 5.22 -17.87
N ASP A 140 -9.23 4.52 -17.33
CA ASP A 140 -9.42 3.16 -16.84
C ASP A 140 -10.20 3.11 -15.53
N ASP A 141 -10.03 4.12 -14.68
CA ASP A 141 -10.70 4.19 -13.38
C ASP A 141 -11.20 5.62 -13.08
N PRO A 142 -12.51 5.86 -13.27
CA PRO A 142 -13.11 7.16 -13.00
C PRO A 142 -12.98 7.63 -11.54
N ASP A 143 -12.59 6.76 -10.60
CA ASP A 143 -12.37 7.15 -9.20
C ASP A 143 -11.25 8.17 -9.04
N PHE A 144 -10.32 8.26 -9.99
CA PHE A 144 -9.31 9.33 -9.97
C PHE A 144 -9.92 10.72 -10.15
N TYR A 145 -10.99 10.87 -10.96
CA TYR A 145 -11.72 12.14 -11.05
C TYR A 145 -12.41 12.49 -9.73
N ARG A 146 -13.04 11.49 -9.09
CA ARG A 146 -13.69 11.69 -7.78
C ARG A 146 -12.69 12.05 -6.69
N ALA A 147 -11.54 11.39 -6.68
CA ALA A 147 -10.46 11.68 -5.73
C ALA A 147 -9.89 13.08 -5.93
N GLU A 148 -9.71 13.51 -7.19
CA GLU A 148 -9.27 14.87 -7.53
C GLU A 148 -10.25 15.91 -6.98
N GLU A 149 -11.53 15.79 -7.32
CA GLU A 149 -12.60 16.70 -6.89
C GLU A 149 -12.71 16.77 -5.35
N THR A 150 -12.72 15.62 -4.68
CA THR A 150 -12.92 15.56 -3.22
C THR A 150 -11.68 15.93 -2.42
N SER A 151 -10.48 15.92 -3.02
CA SER A 151 -9.24 16.28 -2.34
C SER A 151 -9.20 17.74 -1.87
N GLY A 152 -9.93 18.64 -2.54
CA GLY A 152 -9.84 20.08 -2.32
C GLY A 152 -8.48 20.70 -2.72
N LEU A 153 -7.70 20.00 -3.54
CA LEU A 153 -6.48 20.53 -4.16
C LEU A 153 -6.79 21.09 -5.56
N GLU A 154 -6.00 22.07 -6.00
CA GLU A 154 -6.01 22.47 -7.41
C GLU A 154 -5.67 21.26 -8.31
N PRO A 155 -6.33 21.09 -9.47
CA PRO A 155 -6.15 19.93 -10.35
C PRO A 155 -4.69 19.61 -10.68
N ASP A 156 -3.89 20.63 -11.03
CA ASP A 156 -2.47 20.43 -11.37
C ASP A 156 -1.65 19.98 -10.16
N ILE A 157 -1.97 20.47 -8.96
CA ILE A 157 -1.31 20.05 -7.72
C ILE A 157 -1.67 18.60 -7.41
N PHE A 158 -2.94 18.21 -7.55
CA PHE A 158 -3.39 16.84 -7.34
C PHE A 158 -2.67 15.89 -8.30
N LYS A 159 -2.71 16.18 -9.61
CA LYS A 159 -2.06 15.36 -10.65
C LYS A 159 -0.57 15.22 -10.44
N ASN A 160 0.12 16.30 -10.08
CA ASN A 160 1.55 16.27 -9.78
C ASN A 160 1.86 15.36 -8.57
N LYS A 161 1.09 15.48 -7.49
CA LYS A 161 1.24 14.61 -6.30
C LYS A 161 0.92 13.16 -6.61
N LEU A 162 -0.16 12.90 -7.35
CA LEU A 162 -0.56 11.56 -7.76
C LEU A 162 0.52 10.92 -8.65
N ASN A 163 1.02 11.63 -9.65
CA ASN A 163 2.09 11.13 -10.52
C ASN A 163 3.36 10.82 -9.72
N SER A 164 3.76 11.71 -8.80
CA SER A 164 4.90 11.46 -7.92
C SER A 164 4.70 10.21 -7.06
N PHE A 165 3.53 10.07 -6.43
CA PHE A 165 3.15 8.91 -5.63
C PHE A 165 3.22 7.60 -6.45
N LEU A 166 2.59 7.57 -7.63
CA LEU A 166 2.54 6.36 -8.46
C LEU A 166 3.92 5.96 -8.98
N ASN A 167 4.77 6.93 -9.33
CA ASN A 167 6.16 6.65 -9.72
C ASN A 167 6.95 6.01 -8.58
N VAL A 168 6.82 6.53 -7.35
CA VAL A 168 7.47 5.90 -6.18
C VAL A 168 6.91 4.51 -5.93
N TYR A 169 5.59 4.33 -5.98
CA TYR A 169 4.94 3.03 -5.85
C TYR A 169 5.49 2.01 -6.86
N ILE A 170 5.60 2.39 -8.13
CA ILE A 170 6.18 1.53 -9.19
C ILE A 170 7.63 1.14 -8.86
N GLN A 171 8.46 2.09 -8.44
CA GLN A 171 9.85 1.79 -8.08
C GLN A 171 9.95 0.84 -6.87
N GLU A 172 9.08 1.01 -5.88
CA GLU A 172 9.00 0.11 -4.73
C GLU A 172 8.55 -1.29 -5.15
N CYS A 173 7.55 -1.41 -6.02
CA CYS A 173 7.14 -2.69 -6.59
C CYS A 173 8.24 -3.37 -7.41
N LYS A 174 9.02 -2.63 -8.20
CA LYS A 174 10.16 -3.16 -8.95
C LYS A 174 11.25 -3.75 -8.05
N LYS A 175 11.57 -3.10 -6.93
CA LYS A 175 12.53 -3.62 -5.95
C LYS A 175 12.09 -4.96 -5.37
N ILE A 176 10.78 -5.10 -5.13
CA ILE A 176 10.20 -6.36 -4.63
C ILE A 176 10.27 -7.40 -5.75
N GLU A 177 9.83 -7.07 -6.96
CA GLU A 177 9.88 -7.92 -8.15
C GLU A 177 11.28 -8.50 -8.39
N SER A 178 12.33 -7.68 -8.38
CA SER A 178 13.71 -8.16 -8.54
C SER A 178 14.15 -9.14 -7.46
N GLN A 179 13.74 -8.90 -6.20
CA GLN A 179 14.07 -9.81 -5.10
C GLN A 179 13.39 -11.18 -5.28
N LEU A 180 12.17 -11.18 -5.79
CA LEU A 180 11.39 -12.40 -5.98
C LEU A 180 11.92 -13.27 -7.12
N PHE A 181 12.39 -12.65 -8.20
CA PHE A 181 13.05 -13.38 -9.29
C PHE A 181 14.35 -14.04 -8.82
N ILE A 182 15.12 -13.36 -7.95
CA ILE A 182 16.32 -13.93 -7.31
C ILE A 182 15.95 -15.11 -6.41
N ASP A 183 14.90 -14.98 -5.59
CA ASP A 183 14.47 -16.04 -4.68
C ASP A 183 13.92 -17.27 -5.43
N GLN A 184 13.29 -17.10 -6.60
CA GLN A 184 12.84 -18.22 -7.44
C GLN A 184 14.01 -18.99 -8.08
N GLN A 185 15.02 -18.30 -8.60
CA GLN A 185 16.22 -18.95 -9.15
C GLN A 185 16.97 -19.76 -8.10
N ASN A 186 17.20 -19.19 -6.92
CA ASN A 186 17.89 -19.88 -5.81
C ASN A 186 17.18 -21.17 -5.37
N VAL A 187 15.86 -21.26 -5.54
CA VAL A 187 15.05 -22.41 -5.13
C VAL A 187 15.02 -23.49 -6.19
N GLU A 188 15.01 -23.10 -7.46
CA GLU A 188 15.18 -24.02 -8.57
C GLU A 188 16.59 -24.63 -8.55
N GLU A 189 17.62 -23.83 -8.26
CA GLU A 189 18.99 -24.32 -8.05
C GLU A 189 19.11 -25.25 -6.84
N ALA A 190 18.50 -24.91 -5.69
CA ALA A 190 18.50 -25.77 -4.51
C ALA A 190 17.75 -27.10 -4.74
N LYS A 191 16.70 -27.10 -5.58
CA LYS A 191 15.99 -28.32 -5.99
C LYS A 191 16.75 -29.14 -7.04
N ALA A 192 17.59 -28.51 -7.84
CA ALA A 192 18.43 -29.20 -8.82
C ALA A 192 19.64 -29.91 -8.17
N ILE A 193 20.00 -29.51 -6.94
CA ILE A 193 21.11 -30.07 -6.16
C ILE A 193 20.64 -31.12 -5.14
N ALA A 194 19.33 -31.24 -4.90
CA ALA A 194 18.70 -32.20 -3.97
C ALA A 194 18.12 -33.43 -4.69
#